data_AF-A0A2K1K5V3-F1
#
_entry.id   AF-A0A2K1K5V3-F1
#
_cell.length_a   1.000
_cell.length_b   1.000
_cell.length_c   1.000
_cell.angle_alpha   90.00
_cell.angle_beta   90.00
_cell.angle_gamma   90.00
#
_symmetry.space_group_name_H-M   'P 1'
#
loop_
_entity.id
_entity.type
_entity.pdbx_description
1 polymer ?
#
loop_
_entity_poly.entity_id
_entity_poly.type
_entity_poly.pdbx_seq_one_letter_code
_entity_poly.pdbx_strand_id
1 'polypeptide(L)'
;MFNVKDDTNLDFRRRILLGRIKPEAVVSMTFSDMASEQRKKETEGIKAKSMFECELGATAVASTDQFKCGKCLQRKTTYSRCRQGAC
;
A
#
# COMPACT_ATOMS: atom_id res chain seq x y z
N MET A 1 10.89 10.23 23.21
CA MET A 1 12.22 9.80 22.75
C MET A 1 12.17 8.29 22.53
N PHE A 2 11.67 7.86 21.37
CA PHE A 2 11.08 6.52 21.18
C PHE A 2 11.77 5.81 20.01
N ASN A 3 12.62 4.83 20.32
CA ASN A 3 13.00 3.62 19.55
C ASN A 3 14.24 2.95 20.16
N VAL A 4 15.20 3.73 20.68
CA VAL A 4 16.46 3.20 21.26
C VAL A 4 16.24 2.52 22.62
N LYS A 5 15.15 2.88 23.31
CA LYS A 5 14.78 2.35 24.62
C LYS A 5 13.70 1.27 24.53
N ASP A 6 13.25 0.91 23.34
CA ASP A 6 12.24 -0.13 23.14
C ASP A 6 12.85 -1.52 23.34
N ASP A 7 12.33 -2.24 24.33
CA ASP A 7 12.73 -3.63 24.61
C ASP A 7 12.37 -4.58 23.46
N THR A 8 11.40 -4.18 22.62
CA THR A 8 11.00 -4.93 21.42
C THR A 8 12.01 -4.81 20.27
N ASN A 9 13.00 -3.91 20.35
CA ASN A 9 13.96 -3.63 19.28
C ASN A 9 15.42 -3.63 19.80
N LEU A 10 15.75 -4.61 20.64
CA LEU A 10 17.10 -4.83 21.19
C LEU A 10 18.17 -4.97 20.11
N ASP A 11 17.83 -5.52 18.94
CA ASP A 11 18.76 -5.66 17.82
C ASP A 11 19.21 -4.29 17.28
N PHE A 12 18.30 -3.31 17.19
CA PHE A 12 18.65 -1.95 16.76
C PHE A 12 19.64 -1.29 17.74
N ARG A 13 19.40 -1.42 19.05
CA ARG A 13 20.34 -0.94 20.08
C ARG A 13 21.70 -1.64 19.96
N ARG A 14 21.73 -2.96 19.73
CA ARG A 14 22.98 -3.72 19.53
C ARG A 14 23.75 -3.22 18.31
N ARG A 15 23.09 -2.92 17.20
CA ARG A 15 23.73 -2.39 15.99
C ARG A 15 24.38 -1.02 16.20
N ILE A 16 23.78 -0.17 17.02
CA ILE A 16 24.38 1.11 17.43
C ILE A 16 25.63 0.87 18.29
N LEU A 17 25.53 0.00 19.30
CA LEU A 17 26.65 -0.30 20.21
C LEU A 17 27.83 -0.98 19.50
N LEU A 18 27.55 -1.84 18.52
CA LEU A 18 28.57 -2.49 17.69
C LEU A 18 29.14 -1.56 16.61
N GLY A 19 28.71 -0.30 16.53
CA GLY A 19 29.21 0.68 15.55
C GLY A 19 28.72 0.46 14.12
N ARG A 20 27.76 -0.44 13.88
CA ARG A 20 27.14 -0.63 12.56
C ARG A 20 26.28 0.57 12.15
N ILE A 21 25.72 1.28 13.13
CA ILE A 21 24.95 2.51 12.93
C ILE A 21 25.63 3.60 13.77
N LYS A 22 26.08 4.68 13.11
CA LYS A 22 26.65 5.83 13.81
C LYS A 22 25.55 6.53 14.62
N PRO A 23 25.83 6.96 15.87
CA PRO A 23 24.83 7.62 16.71
C PRO A 23 24.31 8.94 16.08
N GLU A 24 25.17 9.65 15.35
CA GLU A 24 24.79 10.87 14.61
C GLU A 24 23.76 10.57 13.52
N ALA A 25 23.89 9.45 12.81
CA ALA A 25 22.98 9.04 11.74
C ALA A 25 21.59 8.68 12.28
N VAL A 26 21.50 8.20 13.53
CA VAL A 26 20.22 7.84 14.18
C VAL A 26 19.27 9.05 14.25
N VAL A 27 19.80 10.27 14.37
CA VAL A 27 19.00 11.50 14.42
C VAL A 27 18.35 11.81 13.07
N SER A 28 19.01 11.44 11.97
CA SER A 28 18.52 11.64 10.60
C SER A 28 17.70 10.47 10.03
N MET A 29 17.67 9.32 10.71
CA MET A 29 16.96 8.14 10.23
C MET A 29 15.44 8.29 10.37
N THR A 30 14.69 7.73 9.42
CA THR A 30 13.23 7.71 9.51
C THR A 30 12.75 6.60 10.46
N PHE A 31 11.53 6.74 10.98
CA PHE A 31 10.92 5.71 11.83
C PHE A 31 10.87 4.32 11.17
N SER A 32 10.69 4.29 9.85
CA SER A 32 10.70 3.06 9.05
C SER A 32 12.08 2.38 9.09
N ASP A 33 13.15 3.17 8.99
CA ASP A 33 14.53 2.65 8.97
C ASP A 33 14.99 2.17 10.35
N MET A 34 14.41 2.72 11.41
CA MET A 34 14.69 2.34 12.80
C MET A 34 13.83 1.16 13.29
N ALA A 35 12.81 0.74 12.52
CA ALA A 35 11.97 -0.40 12.88
C ALA A 35 12.77 -1.72 12.91
N SER A 36 12.26 -2.73 13.62
CA SER A 36 12.86 -4.06 13.62
C SER A 36 12.80 -4.70 12.23
N GLU A 37 13.74 -5.60 11.93
CA GLU A 37 13.77 -6.30 10.64
C GLU A 37 12.46 -7.01 10.32
N GLN A 38 11.80 -7.57 11.34
CA GLN A 38 10.51 -8.24 11.16
C GLN A 38 9.42 -7.25 10.71
N ARG A 39 9.31 -6.09 11.38
CA ARG A 39 8.34 -5.06 11.01
C ARG A 39 8.65 -4.43 9.65
N LYS A 40 9.93 -4.28 9.30
CA LYS A 40 10.33 -3.79 7.96
C LYS A 40 9.81 -4.71 6.88
N LYS A 41 10.05 -6.02 7.01
CA LYS A 41 9.54 -7.03 6.06
C LYS A 41 8.02 -7.05 5.97
N GLU A 42 7.31 -6.95 7.10
CA GLU A 42 5.85 -6.84 7.11
C GLU A 42 5.37 -5.58 6.37
N THR A 43 5.98 -4.44 6.67
CA THR A 43 5.62 -3.15 6.06
C THR A 43 5.88 -3.16 4.55
N GLU A 44 7.01 -3.72 4.11
CA GLU A 44 7.34 -3.91 2.70
C GLU A 44 6.33 -4.83 2.01
N GLY A 45 5.94 -5.94 2.66
CA GLY A 45 4.91 -6.85 2.15
C GLY A 45 3.55 -6.18 2.01
N ILE A 46 3.14 -5.37 2.99
CA ILE A 46 1.89 -4.61 2.94
C ILE A 46 1.92 -3.59 1.81
N LYS A 47 3.02 -2.83 1.68
CA LYS A 47 3.20 -1.85 0.60
C LYS A 47 3.15 -2.51 -0.78
N ALA A 48 3.82 -3.65 -0.96
CA ALA A 48 3.79 -4.39 -2.21
C ALA A 48 2.37 -4.85 -2.57
N LYS A 49 1.64 -5.42 -1.59
CA LYS A 49 0.25 -5.84 -1.78
C LYS A 49 -0.65 -4.66 -2.13
N SER A 50 -0.54 -3.54 -1.41
CA SER A 50 -1.38 -2.37 -1.66
C SER A 50 -1.12 -1.77 -3.04
N MET A 51 0.15 -1.71 -3.47
CA MET A 51 0.50 -1.23 -4.81
C MET A 51 -0.11 -2.14 -5.89
N PHE A 52 0.03 -3.46 -5.72
CA PHE A 52 -0.55 -4.43 -6.65
C PHE A 52 -2.08 -4.35 -6.71
N GLU A 53 -2.75 -4.24 -5.57
CA GLU A 53 -4.21 -4.07 -5.50
C GLU A 53 -4.68 -2.76 -6.14
N CYS A 54 -3.93 -1.66 -5.96
CA CYS A 54 -4.23 -0.39 -6.62
C CYS A 54 -4.05 -0.48 -8.15
N GLU A 55 -3.03 -1.19 -8.64
CA GLU A 55 -2.81 -1.41 -10.07
C GLU A 55 -3.92 -2.28 -10.69
N LEU A 56 -4.36 -3.32 -9.98
CA LEU A 56 -5.46 -4.19 -10.41
C LEU A 56 -6.84 -3.55 -10.27
N GLY A 57 -6.99 -2.60 -9.34
CA GLY A 57 -8.22 -1.89 -9.01
C GLY A 57 -8.68 -0.90 -10.08
N ALA A 58 -8.39 -1.16 -11.37
CA ALA A 58 -9.09 -0.50 -12.46
C ALA A 58 -10.59 -0.73 -12.26
N THR A 59 -11.32 0.38 -12.04
CA THR A 59 -12.74 0.42 -11.71
C THR A 59 -13.51 -0.66 -12.46
N ALA A 60 -14.04 -1.65 -11.73
CA ALA A 60 -14.92 -2.65 -12.30
C ALA A 60 -16.15 -1.93 -12.85
N VAL A 61 -16.13 -1.62 -14.14
CA VAL A 61 -17.26 -1.02 -14.83
C VAL A 61 -18.37 -2.07 -14.76
N ALA A 62 -19.50 -1.72 -14.13
CA ALA A 62 -20.66 -2.59 -14.08
C ALA A 62 -21.09 -2.95 -15.52
N SER A 63 -20.72 -4.14 -15.97
CA SER A 63 -21.06 -4.67 -17.29
C SER A 63 -22.31 -5.55 -17.14
N THR A 64 -23.35 -5.25 -17.91
CA THR A 64 -24.59 -6.03 -17.97
C THR A 64 -24.68 -6.74 -19.32
N ASP A 65 -25.01 -8.04 -19.29
CA ASP A 65 -25.15 -8.87 -20.51
C ASP A 65 -26.51 -8.72 -21.21
N GLN A 66 -27.35 -7.81 -20.74
CA GLN A 66 -28.71 -7.60 -21.23
C GLN A 66 -28.73 -6.96 -22.62
N PHE A 67 -27.69 -6.21 -22.99
CA PHE A 67 -27.61 -5.50 -24.26
C PHE A 67 -26.42 -6.00 -25.10
N LYS A 68 -26.64 -6.15 -26.42
CA LYS A 68 -25.58 -6.47 -27.39
C LYS A 68 -25.09 -5.18 -28.06
N CYS A 69 -23.78 -4.96 -28.10
CA CYS A 69 -23.20 -3.85 -28.84
C CYS A 69 -23.28 -4.10 -30.36
N GLY A 70 -23.82 -3.15 -31.12
CA GLY A 70 -23.92 -3.26 -32.58
C GLY A 70 -22.58 -3.16 -33.34
N LYS A 71 -21.52 -2.63 -32.72
CA LYS A 71 -20.20 -2.46 -33.35
C LYS A 71 -19.26 -3.64 -33.09
N CYS A 72 -19.19 -4.12 -31.85
CA CYS A 72 -18.26 -5.21 -31.47
C CYS A 72 -18.96 -6.55 -31.23
N LEU A 73 -20.29 -6.63 -31.33
CA LEU A 73 -21.11 -7.84 -31.10
C LEU A 73 -20.98 -8.47 -29.70
N GLN A 74 -20.18 -7.88 -28.81
CA GLN A 74 -20.02 -8.32 -27.43
C GLN A 74 -21.18 -7.80 -26.55
N ARG A 75 -21.47 -8.55 -25.48
CA ARG A 75 -22.52 -8.20 -24.48
C ARG A 75 -22.00 -7.41 -23.28
N LYS A 76 -20.81 -6.81 -23.37
CA LYS A 76 -20.23 -6.00 -22.29
C LYS A 76 -20.73 -4.56 -22.37
N THR A 77 -21.98 -4.32 -21.98
CA THR A 77 -22.60 -2.99 -22.07
C THR A 77 -22.86 -2.42 -20.68
N THR A 78 -22.70 -1.10 -20.50
CA THR A 78 -22.99 -0.41 -19.23
C THR A 78 -24.23 0.44 -19.40
N TYR A 79 -25.16 0.38 -18.44
CA TYR A 79 -26.37 1.21 -18.42
C TYR A 79 -26.36 2.15 -17.22
N SER A 80 -26.53 3.44 -17.47
CA SER A 80 -26.72 4.47 -16.43
C SER A 80 -28.15 5.01 -16.49
N ARG A 81 -28.86 4.97 -15.35
CA ARG A 81 -30.20 5.56 -15.23
C ARG A 81 -30.05 7.07 -14.98
N CYS A 82 -30.47 7.89 -15.93
CA CYS A 82 -30.61 9.33 -15.70
C CYS A 82 -31.94 9.61 -14.97
N ARG A 83 -31.92 10.39 -13.89
CA ARG A 83 -33.11 10.80 -13.15
C ARG A 83 -33.67 12.06 -13.82
N GLN A 84 -34.90 12.01 -14.30
CA GLN A 84 -35.58 13.17 -14.90
C GLN A 84 -35.81 14.22 -13.80
N GLY A 85 -35.04 15.32 -13.82
CA GLY A 85 -35.19 16.45 -12.89
C GLY A 85 -33.91 16.99 -12.24
N ALA A 86 -32.72 16.47 -12.57
CA ALA A 86 -31.47 17.10 -12.15
C ALA A 86 -30.72 17.61 -13.40
N CYS A 87 -30.98 18.88 -13.72
CA CYS A 87 -30.07 19.75 -14.44
C CYS A 87 -29.61 20.83 -13.45
#